data_AF-A0A924CBB5-F1
#
_entry.id   AF-A0A924CBB5-F1
#
_cell.length_a   1.000
_cell.length_b   1.000
_cell.length_c   1.000
_cell.angle_alpha   90.00
_cell.angle_beta   90.00
_cell.angle_gamma   90.00
#
_symmetry.space_group_name_H-M   'P 1'
#
loop_
_entity.id
_entity.type
_entity.pdbx_description
1 polymer ?
#
loop_
_entity_poly.entity_id
_entity_poly.type
_entity_poly.pdbx_seq_one_letter_code
_entity_poly.pdbx_strand_id
1 'polypeptide(L)'
;MALTLVGKPRPVALLMLAFALMISFVAVGSGAARAQEAPGYVLGADDTVQVVVYGQTEFNITTRIKSDGTIVMPLIGAVKASGQTNIGLAKTISDSLEKGGLLKSPIVNVEILNYLSKSVNVAGKVTTPGILPLDRPYRALEALLKTGWMRDAGASYVYLRRSGQAEVRLDVDELVRGGPEKDPLLRPGDTLFVPDADLAFLTGQVTRPGSFAITPNMTIRQALAGAGGVTASGSANKLGLIRGNAKEIDVDSAQLVQKNDVIVVKERLF
;
A
#
# COMPACT_ATOMS: atom_id res chain seq x y z
N MET A 1 -34.59 -9.30 -99.34
CA MET A 1 -35.66 -10.18 -98.81
C MET A 1 -35.35 -10.41 -97.34
N ALA A 2 -36.30 -10.06 -96.47
CA ALA A 2 -36.40 -10.34 -95.02
C ALA A 2 -35.43 -9.63 -94.03
N LEU A 3 -36.09 -9.13 -92.97
CA LEU A 3 -35.67 -8.33 -91.82
C LEU A 3 -35.59 -9.25 -90.59
N THR A 4 -34.63 -9.09 -89.66
CA THR A 4 -34.71 -9.65 -88.28
C THR A 4 -33.61 -9.02 -87.41
N LEU A 5 -33.93 -8.02 -86.57
CA LEU A 5 -34.20 -8.11 -85.12
C LEU A 5 -33.00 -8.57 -84.26
N VAL A 6 -32.35 -7.63 -83.56
CA VAL A 6 -31.79 -7.87 -82.21
C VAL A 6 -32.03 -6.62 -81.35
N GLY A 7 -33.02 -6.72 -80.47
CA GLY A 7 -33.29 -5.78 -79.39
C GLY A 7 -32.48 -6.13 -78.14
N LYS A 8 -32.05 -5.09 -77.41
CA LYS A 8 -31.26 -5.12 -76.17
C LYS A 8 -31.87 -6.01 -75.07
N PRO A 9 -31.08 -6.72 -74.25
CA PRO A 9 -31.52 -7.23 -72.97
C PRO A 9 -31.54 -6.15 -71.87
N ARG A 10 -32.55 -6.26 -70.99
CA ARG A 10 -32.85 -5.47 -69.79
C ARG A 10 -31.87 -5.78 -68.61
N PRO A 11 -31.79 -4.90 -67.59
CA PRO A 11 -30.72 -4.92 -66.59
C PRO A 11 -31.06 -5.89 -65.44
N VAL A 12 -30.24 -6.93 -65.25
CA VAL A 12 -30.33 -7.83 -64.08
C VAL A 12 -28.98 -7.90 -63.33
N ALA A 13 -27.99 -7.08 -63.71
CA ALA A 13 -26.64 -7.13 -63.15
C ALA A 13 -26.40 -6.23 -61.92
N LEU A 14 -27.45 -5.77 -61.23
CA LEU A 14 -27.31 -4.86 -60.08
C LEU A 14 -28.17 -5.27 -58.87
N LEU A 15 -28.20 -6.57 -58.55
CA LEU A 15 -28.78 -7.05 -57.28
C LEU A 15 -28.07 -8.30 -56.74
N MET A 16 -26.76 -8.41 -56.96
CA MET A 16 -25.90 -9.49 -56.44
C MET A 16 -24.54 -8.92 -56.00
N LEU A 17 -24.51 -7.71 -55.43
CA LEU A 17 -23.29 -7.10 -54.90
C LEU A 17 -23.56 -6.29 -53.61
N ALA A 18 -24.44 -6.80 -52.75
CA ALA A 18 -24.72 -6.20 -51.44
C ALA A 18 -24.92 -7.23 -50.31
N PHE A 19 -24.60 -8.51 -50.54
CA PHE A 19 -24.80 -9.57 -49.54
C PHE A 19 -23.61 -10.52 -49.37
N ALA A 20 -22.40 -10.05 -49.71
CA ALA A 20 -21.14 -10.78 -49.53
C ALA A 20 -20.06 -9.97 -48.79
N LEU A 21 -20.45 -8.89 -48.12
CA LEU A 21 -19.55 -8.03 -47.33
C LEU A 21 -20.12 -7.78 -45.92
N MET A 22 -20.49 -8.86 -45.22
CA MET A 22 -20.89 -8.79 -43.82
C MET A 22 -20.72 -10.13 -43.08
N ILE A 23 -19.66 -10.90 -43.38
CA ILE A 23 -19.24 -12.06 -42.55
C ILE A 23 -17.73 -12.02 -42.37
N SER A 24 -17.24 -10.89 -41.88
CA SER A 24 -15.89 -10.80 -41.36
C SER A 24 -15.91 -9.79 -40.22
N PHE A 25 -15.29 -10.18 -39.11
CA PHE A 25 -15.04 -9.34 -37.93
C PHE A 25 -16.17 -9.21 -36.90
N VAL A 26 -16.58 -10.30 -36.26
CA VAL A 26 -16.68 -10.34 -34.79
C VAL A 26 -16.41 -11.77 -34.31
N ALA A 27 -15.14 -12.15 -34.23
CA ALA A 27 -14.74 -13.15 -33.23
C ALA A 27 -14.54 -12.35 -31.94
N VAL A 28 -15.58 -12.30 -31.09
CA VAL A 28 -15.42 -11.85 -29.70
C VAL A 28 -14.43 -12.84 -29.09
N GLY A 29 -13.18 -12.39 -28.96
CA GLY A 29 -12.21 -13.07 -28.13
C GLY A 29 -12.81 -13.13 -26.74
N SER A 30 -13.27 -14.31 -26.35
CA SER A 30 -13.40 -14.70 -24.96
C SER A 30 -11.99 -14.64 -24.37
N GLY A 31 -11.55 -13.43 -24.05
CA GLY A 31 -10.54 -13.20 -23.06
C GLY A 31 -11.16 -13.68 -21.76
N ALA A 32 -11.09 -14.98 -21.51
CA ALA A 32 -10.97 -15.47 -20.15
C ALA A 32 -9.86 -14.61 -19.57
N ALA A 33 -10.24 -13.63 -18.75
CA ALA A 33 -9.32 -12.98 -17.86
C ALA A 33 -8.62 -14.16 -17.18
N ARG A 34 -7.39 -14.45 -17.59
CA ARG A 34 -6.54 -15.34 -16.82
C ARG A 34 -6.53 -14.62 -15.49
N ALA A 35 -7.25 -15.17 -14.52
CA ALA A 35 -7.07 -14.82 -13.13
C ALA A 35 -5.56 -14.95 -12.97
N GLN A 36 -4.89 -13.80 -12.91
CA GLN A 36 -3.47 -13.78 -12.70
C GLN A 36 -3.35 -14.35 -11.31
N GLU A 37 -3.05 -15.66 -11.22
CA GLU A 37 -2.82 -16.35 -9.96
C GLU A 37 -1.89 -15.45 -9.20
N ALA A 38 -2.42 -14.82 -8.15
CA ALA A 38 -1.61 -13.94 -7.32
C ALA A 38 -0.43 -14.82 -6.91
N PRO A 39 0.82 -14.45 -7.27
CA PRO A 39 1.95 -15.29 -6.96
C PRO A 39 1.93 -15.46 -5.44
N GLY A 40 1.65 -16.69 -5.01
CA GLY A 40 1.51 -17.01 -3.60
C GLY A 40 2.78 -16.61 -2.85
N TYR A 41 2.70 -16.51 -1.54
CA TYR A 41 3.87 -16.16 -0.74
C TYR A 41 5.05 -17.07 -1.08
N VAL A 42 6.14 -16.44 -1.51
CA VAL A 42 7.39 -17.14 -1.79
C VAL A 42 8.17 -17.26 -0.50
N LEU A 43 8.44 -18.49 -0.10
CA LEU A 43 9.19 -18.86 1.09
C LEU A 43 10.61 -18.29 1.06
N GLY A 44 11.11 -17.88 2.21
CA GLY A 44 12.48 -17.43 2.42
C GLY A 44 13.11 -18.04 3.65
N ALA A 45 14.38 -17.73 3.89
CA ALA A 45 15.07 -18.16 5.09
C ALA A 45 14.33 -17.64 6.34
N ASP A 46 14.39 -18.39 7.43
CA ASP A 46 13.78 -18.09 8.71
C ASP A 46 12.26 -18.25 8.83
N ASP A 47 11.53 -18.45 7.73
CA ASP A 47 10.13 -18.85 7.79
C ASP A 47 9.98 -20.19 8.51
N THR A 48 8.86 -20.40 9.20
CA THR A 48 8.52 -21.70 9.80
C THR A 48 7.41 -22.33 8.99
N VAL A 49 7.62 -23.58 8.58
CA VAL A 49 6.65 -24.37 7.84
C VAL A 49 6.28 -25.63 8.60
N GLN A 50 5.02 -26.02 8.50
CA GLN A 50 4.51 -27.32 8.88
C GLN A 50 4.31 -28.15 7.62
N VAL A 51 4.92 -29.33 7.59
CA VAL A 51 4.75 -30.31 6.52
C VAL A 51 3.89 -31.44 7.06
N VAL A 52 2.81 -31.76 6.36
CA VAL A 52 1.92 -32.87 6.68
C VAL A 52 1.84 -33.79 5.47
N VAL A 53 2.22 -35.04 5.64
CA VAL A 53 2.04 -36.10 4.65
C VAL A 53 0.84 -36.94 5.08
N TYR A 54 -0.23 -36.91 4.31
CA TYR A 54 -1.47 -37.58 4.70
C TYR A 54 -1.28 -39.09 4.76
N GLY A 55 -1.73 -39.67 5.87
CA GLY A 55 -1.60 -41.11 6.15
C GLY A 55 -0.22 -41.56 6.62
N GLN A 56 0.78 -40.66 6.71
CA GLN A 56 2.15 -41.01 7.07
C GLN A 56 2.71 -40.01 8.10
N THR A 57 2.46 -40.27 9.38
CA THR A 57 2.78 -39.32 10.46
C THR A 57 4.27 -39.21 10.75
N GLU A 58 5.07 -40.20 10.35
CA GLU A 58 6.52 -40.22 10.51
C GLU A 58 7.25 -39.16 9.66
N PHE A 59 6.57 -38.60 8.65
CA PHE A 59 7.09 -37.49 7.83
C PHE A 59 6.58 -36.12 8.27
N ASN A 60 5.62 -36.07 9.22
CA ASN A 60 5.05 -34.81 9.66
C ASN A 60 6.05 -34.06 10.53
N ILE A 61 6.42 -32.85 10.11
CA ILE A 61 7.38 -32.02 10.83
C ILE A 61 6.94 -30.56 10.86
N THR A 62 7.35 -29.86 11.90
CA THR A 62 7.36 -28.40 11.94
C THR A 62 8.81 -27.96 12.02
N THR A 63 9.28 -27.24 11.01
CA THR A 63 10.68 -26.82 10.92
C THR A 63 10.82 -25.40 10.38
N ARG A 64 11.89 -24.74 10.81
CA ARG A 64 12.34 -23.47 10.25
C ARG A 64 13.14 -23.71 8.96
N ILE A 65 12.96 -22.85 7.98
CA ILE A 65 13.79 -22.80 6.78
C ILE A 65 15.16 -22.25 7.18
N LYS A 66 16.21 -23.01 6.91
CA LYS A 66 17.60 -22.65 7.24
C LYS A 66 18.10 -21.48 6.38
N SER A 67 19.25 -20.92 6.75
CA SER A 67 19.90 -19.82 6.02
C SER A 67 20.30 -20.19 4.58
N ASP A 68 20.59 -21.47 4.30
CA ASP A 68 20.81 -21.99 2.95
C ASP A 68 19.51 -22.15 2.13
N GLY A 69 18.37 -21.88 2.78
CA GLY A 69 17.03 -21.97 2.23
C GLY A 69 16.49 -23.39 2.09
N THR A 70 16.99 -24.34 2.87
CA THR A 70 16.51 -25.72 2.92
C THR A 70 15.70 -26.01 4.18
N ILE A 71 14.89 -27.05 4.13
CA ILE A 71 14.30 -27.72 5.30
C ILE A 71 14.84 -29.14 5.39
N VAL A 72 14.92 -29.69 6.60
CA VAL A 72 15.36 -31.07 6.80
C VAL A 72 14.14 -31.95 6.99
N MET A 73 13.94 -32.88 6.07
CA MET A 73 12.85 -33.84 6.07
C MET A 73 13.35 -35.23 6.53
N PRO A 74 12.54 -35.99 7.29
CA PRO A 74 12.83 -37.38 7.60
C PRO A 74 13.04 -38.21 6.32
N LEU A 75 14.05 -39.08 6.33
CA LEU A 75 14.40 -40.04 5.27
C LEU A 75 14.85 -39.48 3.90
N ILE A 76 14.45 -38.26 3.52
CA ILE A 76 14.86 -37.60 2.26
C ILE A 76 15.86 -36.46 2.46
N GLY A 77 16.20 -36.11 3.70
CA GLY A 77 17.25 -35.14 4.02
C GLY A 77 16.88 -33.70 3.68
N ALA A 78 17.84 -32.94 3.17
CA ALA A 78 17.65 -31.51 2.89
C ALA A 78 16.85 -31.29 1.60
N VAL A 79 15.72 -30.56 1.71
CA VAL A 79 14.86 -30.19 0.59
C VAL A 79 14.88 -28.68 0.41
N LYS A 80 15.04 -28.20 -0.83
CA LYS A 80 15.05 -26.76 -1.13
C LYS A 80 13.66 -26.16 -0.94
N ALA A 81 13.55 -25.16 -0.07
CA ALA A 81 12.29 -24.49 0.25
C ALA A 81 12.26 -23.02 -0.20
N SER A 82 13.34 -22.26 0.03
CA SER A 82 13.35 -20.84 -0.35
C SER A 82 13.26 -20.65 -1.86
N GLY A 83 12.50 -19.64 -2.27
CA GLY A 83 12.19 -19.38 -3.67
C GLY A 83 10.99 -20.17 -4.20
N GLN A 84 10.43 -21.09 -3.42
CA GLN A 84 9.20 -21.81 -3.75
C GLN A 84 8.00 -21.23 -3.01
N THR A 85 6.80 -21.47 -3.53
CA THR A 85 5.55 -21.32 -2.76
C THR A 85 5.33 -22.55 -1.89
N ASN A 86 4.39 -22.48 -0.94
CA ASN A 86 3.97 -23.65 -0.18
C ASN A 86 3.50 -24.81 -1.10
N ILE A 87 2.78 -24.49 -2.18
CA ILE A 87 2.35 -25.48 -3.20
C ILE A 87 3.56 -26.08 -3.93
N GLY A 88 4.53 -25.24 -4.32
CA GLY A 88 5.75 -25.69 -4.98
C GLY A 88 6.59 -26.61 -4.08
N LEU A 89 6.69 -26.28 -2.79
CA LEU A 89 7.39 -27.09 -1.81
C LEU A 89 6.69 -28.41 -1.54
N ALA A 90 5.36 -28.40 -1.39
CA ALA A 90 4.57 -29.63 -1.26
C ALA A 90 4.83 -30.59 -2.43
N LYS A 91 4.83 -30.07 -3.66
CA LYS A 91 5.15 -30.85 -4.86
C LYS A 91 6.59 -31.39 -4.82
N THR A 92 7.56 -30.54 -4.49
CA THR A 92 8.99 -30.95 -4.41
C THR A 92 9.20 -32.07 -3.39
N ILE A 93 8.52 -32.00 -2.24
CA ILE A 93 8.57 -33.04 -1.21
C ILE A 93 7.90 -34.32 -1.72
N SER A 94 6.71 -34.23 -2.32
CA SER A 94 6.00 -35.36 -2.91
C SER A 94 6.88 -36.10 -3.93
N ASP A 95 7.47 -35.36 -4.88
CA ASP A 95 8.37 -35.91 -5.90
C ASP A 95 9.62 -36.56 -5.28
N SER A 96 10.15 -36.01 -4.19
CA SER A 96 11.34 -36.54 -3.50
C SER A 96 11.04 -37.83 -2.73
N LEU A 97 9.86 -37.94 -2.12
CA LEU A 97 9.38 -39.15 -1.44
C LEU A 97 9.12 -40.29 -2.43
N GLU A 98 8.56 -39.98 -3.60
CA GLU A 98 8.37 -40.97 -4.67
C GLU A 98 9.71 -41.45 -5.26
N LYS A 99 10.61 -40.52 -5.60
CA LYS A 99 11.94 -40.86 -6.16
C LYS A 99 12.80 -41.64 -5.18
N GLY A 100 12.66 -41.40 -3.88
CA GLY A 100 13.32 -42.18 -2.83
C GLY A 100 12.76 -43.60 -2.66
N GLY A 101 11.68 -43.96 -3.38
CA GLY A 101 11.02 -45.26 -3.24
C GLY A 101 10.31 -45.44 -1.89
N LEU A 102 10.06 -44.35 -1.16
CA LEU A 102 9.50 -44.37 0.19
C LEU A 102 7.98 -44.47 0.16
N LEU A 103 7.33 -43.76 -0.76
CA LEU A 103 5.88 -43.69 -0.90
C LEU A 103 5.46 -43.69 -2.37
N LYS A 104 4.22 -44.11 -2.65
CA LYS A 104 3.61 -44.03 -3.98
C LYS A 104 2.47 -43.02 -3.95
N SER A 105 2.57 -41.95 -4.73
CA SER A 105 1.59 -40.87 -4.80
C SER A 105 1.23 -40.24 -3.45
N PRO A 106 2.24 -39.77 -2.69
CA PRO A 106 2.00 -39.12 -1.40
C PRO A 106 1.31 -37.76 -1.59
N ILE A 107 0.26 -37.53 -0.79
CA ILE A 107 -0.41 -36.24 -0.71
C ILE A 107 0.27 -35.44 0.40
N VAL A 108 0.89 -34.33 0.03
CA VAL A 108 1.65 -33.46 0.94
C VAL A 108 0.96 -32.11 1.04
N ASN A 109 0.73 -31.65 2.27
CA ASN A 109 0.32 -30.28 2.57
C ASN A 109 1.49 -29.55 3.25
N VAL A 110 1.69 -28.29 2.85
CA VAL A 110 2.66 -27.40 3.48
C VAL A 110 1.94 -26.13 3.91
N GLU A 111 2.01 -25.84 5.19
CA GLU A 111 1.45 -24.64 5.80
C GLU A 111 2.57 -23.76 6.37
N ILE A 112 2.42 -22.45 6.24
CA ILE A 112 3.39 -21.49 6.77
C ILE A 112 2.85 -21.03 8.12
N LEU A 113 3.59 -21.35 9.18
CA LEU A 113 3.21 -20.97 10.54
C LEU A 113 3.70 -19.56 10.87
N ASN A 114 4.93 -19.22 10.47
CA ASN A 114 5.54 -17.91 10.75
C ASN A 114 6.18 -17.34 9.48
N TYR A 115 5.81 -16.10 9.14
CA TYR A 115 6.35 -15.33 8.01
C TYR A 115 7.45 -14.40 8.52
N LEU A 116 8.70 -14.86 8.55
CA LEU A 116 9.82 -14.09 9.12
C LEU A 116 10.82 -13.64 8.06
N SER A 117 10.80 -14.24 6.86
CA SER A 117 11.77 -13.95 5.82
C SER A 117 11.56 -12.59 5.16
N LYS A 118 10.35 -12.05 5.23
CA LYS A 118 9.94 -10.78 4.63
C LYS A 118 9.23 -9.94 5.65
N SER A 119 9.74 -8.75 5.88
CA SER A 119 9.16 -7.81 6.83
C SER A 119 9.44 -6.37 6.44
N VAL A 120 8.67 -5.46 7.02
CA VAL A 120 8.92 -4.01 6.99
C VAL A 120 9.04 -3.49 8.41
N ASN A 121 9.73 -2.38 8.57
CA ASN A 121 9.81 -1.70 9.86
C ASN A 121 8.75 -0.61 9.92
N VAL A 122 7.97 -0.56 10.99
CA VAL A 122 7.04 0.54 11.25
C VAL A 122 7.43 1.21 12.56
N ALA A 123 7.75 2.50 12.50
CA ALA A 123 8.28 3.25 13.62
C ALA A 123 7.58 4.60 13.79
N GLY A 124 7.73 5.20 14.98
CA GLY A 124 7.21 6.52 15.29
C GLY A 124 5.84 6.51 15.96
N LYS A 125 4.98 7.48 15.63
CA LYS A 125 3.68 7.75 16.29
C LYS A 125 2.53 6.86 15.83
N VAL A 126 2.80 5.57 15.74
CA VAL A 126 1.77 4.53 15.59
C VAL A 126 1.40 3.92 16.94
N THR A 127 0.29 3.20 17.00
CA THR A 127 -0.12 2.51 18.23
C THR A 127 0.88 1.43 18.63
N THR A 128 1.27 0.57 17.68
CA THR A 128 2.20 -0.55 17.92
C THR A 128 3.37 -0.47 16.94
N PRO A 129 4.47 0.23 17.28
CA PRO A 129 5.67 0.23 16.45
C PRO A 129 6.38 -1.13 16.55
N GLY A 130 7.07 -1.51 15.48
CA GLY A 130 7.83 -2.76 15.43
C GLY A 130 8.04 -3.28 14.02
N ILE A 131 8.48 -4.53 13.96
CA ILE A 131 8.66 -5.26 12.70
C ILE A 131 7.30 -5.85 12.31
N LEU A 132 6.86 -5.58 11.08
CA LEU A 132 5.64 -6.11 10.51
C LEU A 132 5.99 -7.17 9.45
N PRO A 133 5.75 -8.47 9.74
CA PRO A 133 5.78 -9.54 8.75
C PRO A 133 4.94 -9.25 7.50
N LEU A 134 5.47 -9.59 6.34
CA LEU A 134 4.75 -9.55 5.06
C LEU A 134 4.33 -10.96 4.66
N ASP A 135 3.13 -11.38 5.05
CA ASP A 135 2.52 -12.65 4.62
C ASP A 135 1.96 -12.59 3.18
N ARG A 136 1.71 -11.38 2.69
CA ARG A 136 1.31 -11.06 1.31
C ARG A 136 1.84 -9.67 0.91
N PRO A 137 1.68 -9.24 -0.35
CA PRO A 137 1.98 -7.87 -0.72
C PRO A 137 1.09 -6.88 0.05
N TYR A 138 1.69 -6.07 0.92
CA TYR A 138 1.01 -4.97 1.61
C TYR A 138 1.28 -3.65 0.92
N ARG A 139 0.32 -2.73 1.02
CA ARG A 139 0.53 -1.31 0.75
C ARG A 139 0.79 -0.53 2.04
N ALA A 140 1.20 0.72 1.92
CA ALA A 140 1.51 1.57 3.07
C ALA A 140 0.30 1.77 3.98
N LEU A 141 -0.88 2.04 3.42
CA LEU A 141 -2.12 2.19 4.19
C LEU A 141 -2.44 0.95 5.04
N GLU A 142 -2.36 -0.24 4.43
CA GLU A 142 -2.65 -1.50 5.12
C GLU A 142 -1.68 -1.75 6.27
N ALA A 143 -0.38 -1.47 6.07
CA ALA A 143 0.61 -1.59 7.13
C ALA A 143 0.32 -0.65 8.31
N LEU A 144 -0.06 0.61 8.03
CA LEU A 144 -0.44 1.57 9.07
C LEU A 144 -1.66 1.08 9.88
N LEU A 145 -2.70 0.59 9.21
CA LEU A 145 -3.88 0.02 9.85
C LEU A 145 -3.54 -1.18 10.75
N LYS A 146 -2.68 -2.09 10.27
CA LYS A 146 -2.21 -3.24 11.07
C LYS A 146 -1.42 -2.83 12.31
N THR A 147 -0.71 -1.70 12.27
CA THR A 147 0.01 -1.15 13.43
C THR A 147 -0.87 -0.29 14.36
N GLY A 148 -2.18 -0.32 14.15
CA GLY A 148 -3.16 0.40 14.98
C GLY A 148 -3.25 1.89 14.67
N TRP A 149 -2.98 2.26 13.41
CA TRP A 149 -3.04 3.63 12.89
C TRP A 149 -2.12 4.62 13.61
N MET A 150 -2.17 5.88 13.17
CA MET A 150 -1.47 7.00 13.79
C MET A 150 -2.28 7.51 14.99
N ARG A 151 -1.61 7.90 16.08
CA ARG A 151 -2.28 8.54 17.22
C ARG A 151 -2.56 10.01 16.92
N ASP A 152 -3.42 10.66 17.72
CA ASP A 152 -3.77 12.09 17.60
C ASP A 152 -2.56 13.06 17.66
N ALA A 153 -1.42 12.59 18.19
CA ALA A 153 -0.15 13.33 18.23
C ALA A 153 0.80 13.00 17.06
N GLY A 154 0.37 12.19 16.10
CA GLY A 154 1.12 11.85 14.89
C GLY A 154 0.90 12.87 13.77
N ALA A 155 1.90 13.04 12.91
CA ALA A 155 1.76 13.90 11.75
C ALA A 155 0.73 13.39 10.75
N SER A 156 0.16 14.31 9.94
CA SER A 156 -0.73 13.96 8.81
C SER A 156 0.02 13.37 7.60
N TYR A 157 1.24 12.90 7.80
CA TYR A 157 2.08 12.31 6.75
C TYR A 157 2.98 11.22 7.34
N VAL A 158 3.42 10.32 6.46
CA VAL A 158 4.31 9.20 6.77
C VAL A 158 5.49 9.23 5.82
N TYR A 159 6.67 8.88 6.31
CA TYR A 159 7.84 8.71 5.46
C TYR A 159 8.05 7.24 5.10
N LEU A 160 8.19 6.95 3.82
CA LEU A 160 8.66 5.69 3.29
C LEU A 160 10.16 5.79 2.97
N ARG A 161 10.96 4.97 3.65
CA ARG A 161 12.38 4.81 3.38
C ARG A 161 12.64 3.47 2.75
N ARG A 162 13.33 3.48 1.62
CA ARG A 162 13.82 2.28 0.94
C ARG A 162 15.32 2.38 0.78
N SER A 163 16.03 1.28 1.02
CA SER A 163 17.50 1.24 0.92
C SER A 163 17.97 1.74 -0.46
N GLY A 164 18.91 2.69 -0.46
CA GLY A 164 19.46 3.30 -1.68
C GLY A 164 18.51 4.24 -2.43
N GLN A 165 17.34 4.59 -1.88
CA GLN A 165 16.40 5.55 -2.47
C GLN A 165 16.21 6.76 -1.57
N ALA A 166 15.83 7.89 -2.17
CA ALA A 166 15.41 9.07 -1.41
C ALA A 166 14.17 8.74 -0.57
N GLU A 167 14.08 9.35 0.61
CA GLU A 167 12.90 9.26 1.46
C GLU A 167 11.69 9.88 0.75
N VAL A 168 10.57 9.16 0.75
CA VAL A 168 9.32 9.60 0.12
C VAL A 168 8.34 9.99 1.21
N ARG A 169 7.80 11.21 1.15
CA ARG A 169 6.71 11.66 2.02
C ARG A 169 5.38 11.28 1.41
N LEU A 170 4.56 10.57 2.18
CA LEU A 170 3.20 10.14 1.83
C LEU A 170 2.22 10.93 2.68
N ASP A 171 1.25 11.59 2.06
CA ASP A 171 0.16 12.25 2.77
C ASP A 171 -0.89 11.22 3.18
N VAL A 172 -1.33 11.26 4.43
CA VAL A 172 -2.24 10.24 4.96
C VAL A 172 -3.64 10.37 4.37
N ASP A 173 -4.11 11.59 4.14
CA ASP A 173 -5.43 11.79 3.55
C ASP A 173 -5.41 11.27 2.10
N GLU A 174 -4.32 11.48 1.37
CA GLU A 174 -4.12 10.88 0.04
C GLU A 174 -4.00 9.35 0.09
N LEU A 175 -3.39 8.76 1.12
CA LEU A 175 -3.36 7.30 1.29
C LEU A 175 -4.77 6.71 1.47
N VAL A 176 -5.66 7.44 2.16
CA VAL A 176 -7.03 6.97 2.47
C VAL A 176 -8.01 7.26 1.33
N ARG A 177 -7.92 8.44 0.73
CA ARG A 177 -8.92 8.95 -0.24
C ARG A 177 -8.43 8.94 -1.68
N GLY A 178 -7.12 8.88 -1.89
CA GLY A 178 -6.49 8.90 -3.21
C GLY A 178 -6.60 7.54 -3.92
N GLY A 179 -6.03 7.49 -5.12
CA GLY A 179 -5.97 6.27 -5.90
C GLY A 179 -4.78 5.37 -5.53
N PRO A 180 -4.67 4.18 -6.14
CA PRO A 180 -3.59 3.22 -5.90
C PRO A 180 -2.17 3.75 -6.15
N GLU A 181 -2.03 4.86 -6.86
CA GLU A 181 -0.77 5.58 -7.11
C GLU A 181 -0.25 6.33 -5.88
N LYS A 182 -1.15 6.70 -4.96
CA LYS A 182 -0.81 7.39 -3.70
C LYS A 182 -0.41 6.43 -2.59
N ASP A 183 -0.82 5.16 -2.70
CA ASP A 183 -0.57 4.12 -1.69
C ASP A 183 0.43 3.05 -2.20
N PRO A 184 1.74 3.29 -2.11
CA PRO A 184 2.74 2.40 -2.72
C PRO A 184 2.75 1.00 -2.11
N LEU A 185 3.02 -0.01 -2.95
CA LEU A 185 3.34 -1.36 -2.48
C LEU A 185 4.66 -1.36 -1.71
N LEU A 186 4.62 -1.99 -0.54
CA LEU A 186 5.77 -2.16 0.32
C LEU A 186 6.65 -3.32 -0.15
N ARG A 187 7.94 -3.17 0.09
CA ARG A 187 8.96 -4.17 -0.21
C ARG A 187 9.63 -4.64 1.07
N PRO A 188 10.10 -5.90 1.13
CA PRO A 188 10.89 -6.35 2.26
C PRO A 188 12.06 -5.40 2.53
N GLY A 189 12.23 -5.01 3.79
CA GLY A 189 13.24 -4.05 4.24
C GLY A 189 12.82 -2.57 4.18
N ASP A 190 11.64 -2.24 3.63
CA ASP A 190 11.11 -0.88 3.68
C ASP A 190 10.89 -0.45 5.15
N THR A 191 11.03 0.85 5.42
CA THR A 191 10.72 1.45 6.71
C THR A 191 9.66 2.53 6.54
N LEU A 192 8.55 2.37 7.24
CA LEU A 192 7.52 3.39 7.41
C LEU A 192 7.76 4.12 8.74
N PHE A 193 7.97 5.43 8.67
CA PHE A 193 8.21 6.27 9.84
C PHE A 193 7.15 7.36 9.96
N VAL A 194 6.39 7.32 11.05
CA VAL A 194 5.36 8.31 11.37
C VAL A 194 5.93 9.33 12.37
N PRO A 195 6.23 10.57 11.96
CA PRO A 195 6.79 11.58 12.85
C PRO A 195 5.77 12.13 13.85
N ASP A 196 6.25 12.87 14.84
CA ASP A 196 5.42 13.76 15.67
C ASP A 196 4.64 14.76 14.80
N ALA A 197 3.44 15.13 15.26
CA ALA A 197 2.66 16.20 14.63
C ALA A 197 3.47 17.50 14.58
N ASP A 198 3.34 18.24 13.49
CA ASP A 198 3.91 19.58 13.40
C ASP A 198 3.14 20.50 14.36
N LEU A 199 3.87 21.25 15.19
CA LEU A 199 3.29 22.11 16.21
C LEU A 199 3.47 23.58 15.85
N ALA A 200 2.50 24.40 16.22
CA ALA A 200 2.62 25.85 16.29
C ALA A 200 2.13 26.34 17.66
N PHE A 201 2.43 27.59 17.99
CA PHE A 201 2.19 28.18 19.30
C PHE A 201 1.28 29.40 19.18
N LEU A 202 0.27 29.46 20.04
CA LEU A 202 -0.60 30.63 20.21
C LEU A 202 -0.30 31.30 21.56
N THR A 203 -0.10 32.61 21.53
CA THR A 203 0.18 33.44 22.72
C THR A 203 -0.52 34.80 22.64
N GLY A 204 -0.43 35.57 23.72
CA GLY A 204 -1.08 36.88 23.86
C GLY A 204 -2.56 36.76 24.25
N GLN A 205 -3.39 37.61 23.67
CA GLN A 205 -4.80 37.78 24.02
C GLN A 205 -5.72 36.71 23.39
N VAL A 206 -5.45 35.44 23.68
CA VAL A 206 -6.21 34.26 23.21
C VAL A 206 -6.78 33.47 24.38
N THR A 207 -7.96 32.85 24.21
CA THR A 207 -8.66 32.13 25.30
C THR A 207 -7.84 30.95 25.85
N ARG A 208 -7.20 30.18 24.97
CA ARG A 208 -6.36 29.02 25.35
C ARG A 208 -4.96 29.14 24.72
N PRO A 209 -4.01 29.85 25.37
CA PRO A 209 -2.63 29.91 24.89
C PRO A 209 -1.95 28.55 25.03
N GLY A 210 -0.97 28.28 24.17
CA GLY A 210 -0.20 27.03 24.17
C GLY A 210 0.12 26.51 22.77
N SER A 211 0.67 25.30 22.72
CA SER A 211 0.94 24.60 21.47
C SER A 211 -0.30 23.88 20.93
N PHE A 212 -0.44 23.84 19.62
CA PHE A 212 -1.48 23.06 18.94
C PHE A 212 -0.89 22.33 17.74
N ALA A 213 -1.50 21.19 17.38
CA ALA A 213 -1.12 20.41 16.21
C ALA A 213 -1.63 21.10 14.93
N ILE A 214 -0.77 21.17 13.93
CA ILE A 214 -1.05 21.74 12.62
C ILE A 214 -1.69 20.68 11.74
N THR A 215 -2.82 21.02 11.15
CA THR A 215 -3.46 20.23 10.10
C THR A 215 -3.13 20.79 8.70
N PRO A 216 -3.28 19.98 7.63
CA PRO A 216 -3.06 20.47 6.27
C PRO A 216 -3.92 21.71 5.96
N ASN A 217 -3.31 22.72 5.37
CA ASN A 217 -3.95 23.99 5.00
C ASN A 217 -4.58 24.78 6.16
N MET A 218 -4.08 24.57 7.39
CA MET A 218 -4.56 25.30 8.57
C MET A 218 -4.20 26.79 8.52
N THR A 219 -5.20 27.64 8.72
CA THR A 219 -5.06 29.10 8.80
C THR A 219 -4.96 29.57 10.25
N ILE A 220 -4.40 30.78 10.48
CA ILE A 220 -4.39 31.40 11.80
C ILE A 220 -5.81 31.55 12.35
N ARG A 221 -6.79 31.86 11.51
CA ARG A 221 -8.21 31.93 11.89
C ARG A 221 -8.72 30.63 12.48
N GLN A 222 -8.42 29.50 11.83
CA GLN A 222 -8.81 28.17 12.33
C GLN A 222 -8.09 27.84 13.63
N ALA A 223 -6.81 28.22 13.76
CA ALA A 223 -6.05 28.06 15.00
C ALA A 223 -6.68 28.84 16.16
N LEU A 224 -7.03 30.11 15.93
CA LEU A 224 -7.72 30.94 16.92
C LEU A 224 -9.08 30.35 17.31
N ALA A 225 -9.85 29.86 16.34
CA ALA A 225 -11.12 29.20 16.61
C ALA A 225 -10.93 27.96 17.50
N GLY A 226 -9.93 27.11 17.20
CA GLY A 226 -9.59 25.94 18.02
C GLY A 226 -9.11 26.30 19.43
N ALA A 227 -8.48 27.46 19.60
CA ALA A 227 -8.08 27.99 20.89
C ALA A 227 -9.22 28.67 21.67
N GLY A 228 -10.46 28.66 21.17
CA GLY A 228 -11.61 29.30 21.82
C GLY A 228 -11.73 30.80 21.54
N GLY A 229 -11.11 31.28 20.47
CA GLY A 229 -11.15 32.68 20.04
C GLY A 229 -10.18 33.59 20.78
N VAL A 230 -10.28 34.89 20.47
CA VAL A 230 -9.54 35.95 21.17
C VAL A 230 -10.25 36.31 22.48
N THR A 231 -9.49 36.80 23.47
CA THR A 231 -10.07 37.32 24.72
C THR A 231 -10.82 38.63 24.49
N ALA A 232 -11.56 39.12 25.49
CA ALA A 232 -12.25 40.41 25.43
C ALA A 232 -11.29 41.58 25.12
N SER A 233 -10.06 41.52 25.64
CA SER A 233 -9.01 42.50 25.40
C SER A 233 -8.22 42.24 24.11
N GLY A 234 -8.48 41.15 23.38
CA GLY A 234 -7.75 40.79 22.16
C GLY A 234 -8.33 41.38 20.89
N SER A 235 -7.47 41.56 19.89
CA SER A 235 -7.84 41.98 18.54
C SER A 235 -7.72 40.85 17.54
N ALA A 236 -8.84 40.46 16.90
CA ALA A 236 -8.83 39.49 15.81
C ALA A 236 -8.19 40.02 14.51
N ASN A 237 -8.00 41.35 14.41
CA ASN A 237 -7.47 42.02 13.22
C ASN A 237 -6.01 42.46 13.38
N LYS A 238 -5.43 42.32 14.57
CA LYS A 238 -4.02 42.66 14.85
C LYS A 238 -3.32 41.40 15.35
N LEU A 239 -2.74 40.67 14.42
CA LEU A 239 -2.07 39.39 14.68
C LEU A 239 -0.59 39.54 14.34
N GLY A 240 0.27 39.14 15.27
CA GLY A 240 1.70 38.99 15.05
C GLY A 240 2.03 37.54 14.69
N LEU A 241 3.02 37.37 13.81
CA LEU A 241 3.59 36.07 13.48
C LEU A 241 5.11 36.14 13.60
N ILE A 242 5.69 35.18 14.32
CA ILE A 242 7.13 34.91 14.36
C ILE A 242 7.35 33.56 13.70
N ARG A 243 8.14 33.53 12.64
CA ARG A 243 8.47 32.32 11.88
C ARG A 243 9.98 32.10 11.85
N GLY A 244 10.43 30.97 12.41
CA GLY A 244 11.85 30.69 12.59
C GLY A 244 12.53 31.76 13.46
N ASN A 245 13.65 32.32 13.00
CA ASN A 245 14.40 33.37 13.70
C ASN A 245 14.05 34.79 13.23
N ALA A 246 12.95 34.96 12.50
CA ALA A 246 12.51 36.26 12.02
C ALA A 246 11.97 37.13 13.17
N LYS A 247 11.95 38.46 12.96
CA LYS A 247 11.20 39.36 13.83
C LYS A 247 9.70 39.16 13.64
N GLU A 248 8.92 39.55 14.65
CA GLU A 248 7.47 39.56 14.57
C GLU A 248 7.01 40.45 13.40
N ILE A 249 6.11 39.91 12.57
CA ILE A 249 5.44 40.63 11.48
C ILE A 249 3.93 40.64 11.70
N ASP A 250 3.27 41.73 11.30
CA ASP A 250 1.81 41.79 11.26
C ASP A 250 1.28 40.94 10.11
N VAL A 251 0.26 40.12 10.37
CA VAL A 251 -0.33 39.20 9.40
C VAL A 251 -1.86 39.19 9.47
N ASP A 252 -2.49 38.76 8.37
CA ASP A 252 -3.92 38.51 8.33
C ASP A 252 -4.28 37.11 8.88
N SER A 253 -5.51 36.99 9.37
CA SER A 253 -6.08 35.73 9.87
C SER A 253 -6.12 34.59 8.84
N ALA A 254 -6.11 34.89 7.53
CA ALA A 254 -6.10 33.90 6.45
C ALA A 254 -4.71 33.30 6.18
N GLN A 255 -3.65 33.84 6.79
CA GLN A 255 -2.29 33.31 6.62
C GLN A 255 -2.22 31.85 7.07
N LEU A 256 -1.54 31.02 6.27
CA LEU A 256 -1.29 29.61 6.60
C LEU A 256 -0.26 29.48 7.71
N VAL A 257 -0.57 28.59 8.66
CA VAL A 257 0.27 28.21 9.79
C VAL A 257 1.30 27.19 9.32
N GLN A 258 2.55 27.37 9.77
CA GLN A 258 3.66 26.47 9.51
C GLN A 258 4.26 25.94 10.82
N LYS A 259 5.01 24.84 10.69
CA LYS A 259 5.73 24.23 11.80
C LYS A 259 6.58 25.27 12.53
N ASN A 260 6.46 25.28 13.86
CA ASN A 260 7.15 26.16 14.79
C ASN A 260 6.78 27.66 14.67
N ASP A 261 5.68 28.00 14.01
CA ASP A 261 5.17 29.37 14.05
C ASP A 261 4.76 29.75 15.49
N VAL A 262 5.04 31.00 15.88
CA VAL A 262 4.49 31.62 17.08
C VAL A 262 3.54 32.73 16.65
N ILE A 263 2.26 32.55 16.93
CA ILE A 263 1.19 33.47 16.61
C ILE A 263 0.85 34.26 17.87
N VAL A 264 0.95 35.58 17.79
CA VAL A 264 0.74 36.52 18.89
C VAL A 264 -0.56 37.28 18.65
N VAL A 265 -1.55 37.10 19.50
CA VAL A 265 -2.77 37.92 19.46
C VAL A 265 -2.53 39.20 20.23
N LYS A 266 -2.56 40.34 19.53
CA LYS A 266 -2.31 41.66 20.13
C LYS A 266 -3.52 42.17 20.90
N GLU A 267 -3.25 43.07 21.82
CA GLU A 267 -4.30 43.78 22.56
C GLU A 267 -5.08 44.73 21.63
N ARG A 268 -6.38 44.87 21.90
CA ARG A 268 -7.22 45.89 21.29
C ARG A 268 -6.89 47.23 21.93
N LEU A 269 -6.06 48.00 21.26
CA LEU A 269 -5.92 49.43 21.53
C LEU A 269 -7.19 50.12 21.04
N PHE A 270 -7.86 50.79 21.99
CA PHE A 270 -9.09 51.60 21.93
C PHE A 270 -9.47 52.18 20.57
#